data_AF-A0A3N5Y7T3-F1
#
_entry.id   AF-A0A3N5Y7T3-F1
#
_cell.length_a   1.000
_cell.length_b   1.000
_cell.length_c   1.000
_cell.angle_alpha   90.00
_cell.angle_beta   90.00
_cell.angle_gamma   90.00
#
_symmetry.space_group_name_H-M   'P 1'
#
loop_
_entity.id
_entity.type
_entity.pdbx_description
1 polymer ?
#
loop_
_entity_poly.entity_id
_entity_poly.type
_entity_poly.pdbx_seq_one_letter_code
_entity_poly.pdbx_strand_id
1 'polypeptide(L)'
;MSRSAHYGAGSRRWSIIGRVVPQGGSVGVASRPFQVFAKPAGAACNLACAYCYYLKAEGGGRPFDSAGSAGLAQGRQAEGGRDEVASDRWPVAGGQSPDHGRHADGREPRPVRMSDDVLEAYIAQHLEAAPEPDVLFSWHGGEPTLLGVEFYERVVALQRRHRRGGQRVANGIQTNGVLIDDDWCRFLARENFHVGLSLDGPADLHNAYRVTRGGGASHAQPVRAFERLRAHGVPCEILCVVHDRNVREPIRVYRFLKKLGAREMAFLPLVQPVLDVPGGVTPESVSAAAYGEFLCAIFDEWVERDRARIAVQIFDEVTRPARGLSHSLCIYRETCG
;
A
#
# COMPACT_ATOMS: atom_id res chain seq x y z
N MET A 1 -25.67 -33.04 9.80
CA MET A 1 -24.46 -33.10 10.64
C MET A 1 -23.54 -31.95 10.24
N SER A 2 -23.67 -30.83 10.98
CA SER A 2 -22.93 -29.58 10.73
C SER A 2 -21.50 -29.71 11.23
N ARG A 3 -20.51 -29.57 10.34
CA ARG A 3 -19.10 -29.42 10.74
C ARG A 3 -18.77 -27.94 10.78
N SER A 4 -18.80 -27.37 11.99
CA SER A 4 -18.21 -26.08 12.30
C SER A 4 -16.73 -26.10 11.92
N ALA A 5 -16.33 -25.18 11.03
CA ALA A 5 -14.92 -24.96 10.72
C ALA A 5 -14.26 -24.32 11.95
N HIS A 6 -13.56 -25.14 12.74
CA HIS A 6 -12.64 -24.65 13.75
C HIS A 6 -11.47 -23.96 13.04
N TYR A 7 -11.46 -22.63 13.09
CA TYR A 7 -10.30 -21.83 12.73
C TYR A 7 -9.23 -22.04 13.80
N GLY A 8 -8.04 -22.48 13.40
CA GLY A 8 -6.93 -22.77 14.30
C GLY A 8 -6.54 -21.55 15.15
N ALA A 9 -6.52 -21.74 16.46
CA ALA A 9 -5.92 -20.81 17.41
C ALA A 9 -4.39 -20.80 17.19
N GLY A 10 -3.78 -19.65 16.91
CA GLY A 10 -2.31 -19.59 16.89
C GLY A 10 -1.64 -18.31 16.38
N SER A 11 -2.16 -17.62 15.36
CA SER A 11 -1.49 -16.41 14.81
C SER A 11 -2.39 -15.18 14.89
N ARG A 12 -1.98 -14.16 15.65
CA ARG A 12 -2.63 -12.84 15.63
C ARG A 12 -2.44 -12.24 14.24
N ARG A 13 -3.53 -12.09 13.49
CA ARG A 13 -3.51 -11.59 12.12
C ARG A 13 -3.67 -10.07 12.16
N TRP A 14 -2.57 -9.33 11.97
CA TRP A 14 -2.57 -7.88 11.87
C TRP A 14 -2.75 -7.49 10.40
N SER A 15 -3.60 -6.50 10.10
CA SER A 15 -3.60 -5.83 8.80
C SER A 15 -3.30 -4.36 8.99
N ILE A 16 -2.52 -3.83 8.06
CA ILE A 16 -1.93 -2.49 8.06
C ILE A 16 -2.99 -1.39 8.04
N ILE A 17 -4.19 -1.70 7.54
CA ILE A 17 -5.29 -0.75 7.36
C ILE A 17 -6.32 -0.83 8.53
N GLY A 18 -5.93 -1.40 9.69
CA GLY A 18 -6.73 -1.27 10.92
C GLY A 18 -7.38 -2.55 11.43
N ARG A 19 -6.77 -3.72 11.19
CA ARG A 19 -7.26 -4.97 11.80
C ARG A 19 -6.60 -5.17 13.17
N VAL A 20 -7.24 -4.65 14.21
CA VAL A 20 -7.09 -5.19 15.57
C VAL A 20 -8.18 -6.26 15.71
N VAL A 21 -7.81 -7.54 15.75
CA VAL A 21 -8.74 -8.61 16.19
C VAL A 21 -8.43 -8.87 17.67
N PRO A 22 -9.26 -8.40 18.62
CA PRO A 22 -9.12 -8.84 20.00
C PRO A 22 -9.53 -10.32 20.03
N GLN A 23 -8.65 -11.18 20.54
CA GLN A 23 -9.10 -12.49 21.04
C GLN A 23 -9.60 -12.31 22.47
N GLY A 24 -10.76 -12.91 22.75
CA GLY A 24 -11.44 -13.05 24.04
C GLY A 24 -10.79 -12.35 25.24
N GLY A 25 -11.39 -11.24 25.67
CA GLY A 25 -11.11 -10.56 26.91
C GLY A 25 -12.37 -9.84 27.39
N SER A 26 -12.64 -9.91 28.69
CA SER A 26 -13.78 -9.30 29.37
C SER A 26 -13.96 -7.82 29.02
N VAL A 27 -15.21 -7.39 28.95
CA VAL A 27 -15.64 -5.99 28.74
C VAL A 27 -15.16 -5.11 29.89
N GLY A 28 -13.91 -4.66 29.82
CA GLY A 28 -13.39 -3.51 30.53
C GLY A 28 -13.60 -2.24 29.70
N VAL A 29 -13.59 -1.08 30.37
CA VAL A 29 -13.76 0.26 29.77
C VAL A 29 -13.03 0.36 28.42
N ALA A 30 -13.79 0.70 27.37
CA ALA A 30 -13.32 0.73 26.00
C ALA A 30 -12.19 1.74 25.81
N SER A 31 -10.95 1.31 25.97
CA SER A 31 -9.79 1.99 25.43
C SER A 31 -9.93 1.91 23.90
N ARG A 32 -9.94 3.06 23.21
CA ARG A 32 -9.97 3.09 21.73
C ARG A 32 -8.54 2.89 21.26
N PRO A 33 -8.16 1.73 20.67
CA PRO A 33 -6.87 1.64 20.01
C PRO A 33 -6.83 2.69 18.91
N PHE A 34 -5.81 3.56 18.94
CA PHE A 34 -5.55 4.53 17.89
C PHE A 34 -4.24 4.17 17.18
N GLN A 35 -4.20 4.45 15.89
CA GLN A 35 -3.09 4.08 15.01
C GLN A 35 -2.56 5.35 14.36
N VAL A 36 -1.24 5.48 14.32
CA VAL A 36 -0.58 6.59 13.63
C VAL A 36 0.01 6.08 12.32
N PHE A 37 -0.35 6.75 11.22
CA PHE A 37 0.26 6.56 9.91
C PHE A 37 1.42 7.55 9.75
N ALA A 38 2.65 7.08 9.93
CA ALA A 38 3.84 7.90 9.78
C ALA A 38 4.29 7.93 8.31
N LYS A 39 4.68 9.11 7.82
CA LYS A 39 5.22 9.32 6.47
C LYS A 39 6.70 9.71 6.56
N PRO A 40 7.62 8.77 6.86
CA PRO A 40 9.00 9.13 7.18
C PRO A 40 9.76 9.69 5.98
N ALA A 41 9.29 9.48 4.75
CA ALA A 41 9.86 10.04 3.51
C ALA A 41 8.99 11.16 2.89
N GLY A 42 8.07 11.77 3.66
CA GLY A 42 7.15 12.78 3.13
C GLY A 42 6.26 12.24 2.02
N ALA A 43 6.23 12.90 0.86
CA ALA A 43 5.55 12.43 -0.35
C ALA A 43 6.48 11.81 -1.40
N ALA A 44 7.79 11.77 -1.17
CA ALA A 44 8.76 11.30 -2.17
C ALA A 44 8.49 9.85 -2.58
N CYS A 45 8.38 9.57 -3.89
CA CYS A 45 8.11 8.23 -4.42
C CYS A 45 8.89 7.98 -5.72
N ASN A 46 9.38 6.77 -5.96
CA ASN A 46 10.06 6.36 -7.20
C ASN A 46 9.10 5.99 -8.36
N LEU A 47 7.79 6.03 -8.14
CA LEU A 47 6.77 5.92 -9.18
C LEU A 47 6.10 7.27 -9.44
N ALA A 48 5.41 7.37 -10.58
CA ALA A 48 4.62 8.53 -10.99
C ALA A 48 3.18 8.08 -11.28
N CYS A 49 2.53 7.42 -10.31
CA CYS A 49 1.19 6.89 -10.54
C CYS A 49 0.19 8.02 -10.84
N ALA A 50 -0.58 7.91 -11.93
CA ALA A 50 -1.40 9.01 -12.43
C ALA A 50 -2.50 9.47 -11.46
N TYR A 51 -3.09 8.53 -10.71
CA TYR A 51 -4.09 8.82 -9.66
C TYR A 51 -3.50 9.23 -8.30
N CYS A 52 -2.16 9.20 -8.14
CA CYS A 52 -1.54 9.45 -6.84
C CYS A 52 -1.56 10.95 -6.50
N TYR A 53 -2.38 11.32 -5.52
CA TYR A 53 -2.44 12.69 -5.01
C TYR A 53 -1.32 13.00 -4.01
N TYR A 54 -0.68 11.99 -3.39
CA TYR A 54 0.44 12.24 -2.48
C TYR A 54 1.56 13.01 -3.17
N LEU A 55 1.88 12.68 -4.43
CA LEU A 55 2.91 13.36 -5.22
C LEU A 55 2.54 14.80 -5.60
N LYS A 56 1.24 15.13 -5.65
CA LYS A 56 0.74 16.43 -6.09
C LYS A 56 0.72 17.47 -4.95
N ALA A 57 0.86 17.04 -3.70
CA ALA A 57 0.68 17.88 -2.51
C ALA A 57 1.94 18.68 -2.07
N GLU A 58 3.14 18.38 -2.57
CA GLU A 58 4.38 19.06 -2.14
C GLU A 58 4.74 20.34 -2.93
N GLY A 59 3.85 20.82 -3.79
CA GLY A 59 3.89 22.19 -4.33
C GLY A 59 4.48 22.33 -5.74
N GLY A 60 3.66 22.85 -6.66
CA GLY A 60 4.11 23.49 -7.90
C GLY A 60 3.93 22.68 -9.17
N GLY A 61 2.72 22.69 -9.75
CA GLY A 61 2.49 22.35 -11.15
C GLY A 61 2.64 20.87 -11.50
N ARG A 62 2.00 20.47 -12.60
CA ARG A 62 2.34 19.23 -13.29
C ARG A 62 3.81 19.35 -13.70
N PRO A 63 4.73 18.46 -13.29
CA PRO A 63 5.92 18.29 -14.09
C PRO A 63 5.43 17.64 -15.39
N PHE A 64 5.58 18.36 -16.51
CA PHE A 64 5.08 18.00 -17.84
C PHE A 64 3.62 18.38 -18.17
N ASP A 65 3.34 19.69 -18.28
CA ASP A 65 2.57 20.14 -19.45
C ASP A 65 3.51 20.05 -20.66
N SER A 66 3.47 18.93 -21.39
CA SER A 66 3.87 18.97 -22.80
C SER A 66 2.74 19.63 -23.57
N ALA A 67 2.83 20.94 -23.76
CA ALA A 67 2.20 21.57 -24.90
C ALA A 67 2.64 20.81 -26.17
N GLY A 68 1.68 20.28 -26.92
CA GLY A 68 1.95 19.73 -28.26
C GLY A 68 1.27 18.41 -28.63
N SER A 69 0.01 18.18 -28.30
CA SER A 69 -0.83 17.25 -29.08
C SER A 69 -1.77 18.04 -29.98
N ALA A 70 -1.19 18.75 -30.95
CA ALA A 70 -1.88 19.23 -32.13
C ALA A 70 -1.32 18.47 -33.34
N GLY A 71 -2.16 17.64 -33.94
CA GLY A 71 -1.97 17.07 -35.26
C GLY A 71 -1.09 15.83 -35.34
N LEU A 72 -1.71 14.67 -35.60
CA LEU A 72 -1.58 14.00 -36.89
C LEU A 72 -2.41 12.72 -36.89
N ALA A 73 -3.43 12.73 -37.74
CA ALA A 73 -4.17 11.56 -38.15
C ALA A 73 -3.44 10.88 -39.33
N GLN A 74 -3.58 9.54 -39.39
CA GLN A 74 -3.48 8.65 -40.56
C GLN A 74 -2.10 8.24 -41.10
N GLY A 75 -1.90 6.91 -41.25
CA GLY A 75 -1.26 6.34 -42.44
C GLY A 75 -0.22 5.21 -42.27
N ARG A 76 -0.70 3.95 -42.24
CA ARG A 76 -0.19 2.70 -42.88
C ARG A 76 1.28 2.23 -42.76
N GLN A 77 1.40 0.97 -42.31
CA GLN A 77 2.18 -0.21 -42.78
C GLN A 77 3.67 -0.09 -43.17
N ALA A 78 4.55 -0.91 -42.55
CA ALA A 78 5.10 -2.16 -43.11
C ALA A 78 6.21 -2.80 -42.22
N GLU A 79 6.13 -4.13 -42.14
CA GLU A 79 7.15 -5.20 -42.04
C GLU A 79 8.48 -5.07 -41.24
N GLY A 80 8.71 -6.11 -40.41
CA GLY A 80 9.91 -6.96 -40.53
C GLY A 80 11.12 -6.65 -39.63
N GLY A 81 11.46 -7.57 -38.71
CA GLY A 81 12.79 -7.64 -38.10
C GLY A 81 12.82 -8.36 -36.75
N ARG A 82 13.40 -9.56 -36.72
CA ARG A 82 13.80 -10.26 -35.50
C ARG A 82 15.10 -9.64 -34.98
N ASP A 83 15.27 -9.58 -33.66
CA ASP A 83 16.30 -10.33 -32.93
C ASP A 83 16.65 -9.70 -31.57
N GLU A 84 16.97 -10.62 -30.66
CA GLU A 84 17.86 -10.51 -29.50
C GLU A 84 17.40 -9.86 -28.18
N VAL A 85 17.42 -10.74 -27.19
CA VAL A 85 17.36 -10.52 -25.75
C VAL A 85 18.70 -9.96 -25.29
N ALA A 86 18.73 -8.69 -24.88
CA ALA A 86 19.88 -8.10 -24.20
C ALA A 86 19.58 -7.95 -22.70
N SER A 87 20.34 -8.71 -21.92
CA SER A 87 20.53 -8.54 -20.48
C SER A 87 21.33 -7.26 -20.23
N ASP A 88 20.80 -6.29 -19.49
CA ASP A 88 21.62 -5.17 -19.05
C ASP A 88 21.52 -4.90 -17.55
N ARG A 89 22.68 -5.11 -16.92
CA ARG A 89 23.07 -4.66 -15.59
C ARG A 89 22.96 -3.15 -15.52
N TRP A 90 22.45 -2.66 -14.40
CA TRP A 90 22.48 -1.24 -14.04
C TRP A 90 23.93 -0.75 -13.91
N PRO A 91 24.39 0.27 -14.65
CA PRO A 91 25.75 0.78 -14.49
C PRO A 91 25.82 1.67 -13.25
N VAL A 92 26.75 1.32 -12.35
CA VAL A 92 27.17 2.18 -11.24
C VAL A 92 28.28 3.07 -11.80
N ALA A 93 27.94 4.32 -12.14
CA ALA A 93 28.92 5.31 -12.57
C ALA A 93 29.23 6.26 -11.42
N GLY A 94 30.43 6.14 -10.85
CA GLY A 94 31.07 7.19 -10.07
C GLY A 94 31.42 8.37 -10.97
N GLY A 95 30.99 9.56 -10.56
CA GLY A 95 31.25 10.83 -11.24
C GLY A 95 30.83 11.97 -10.30
N GLN A 96 31.68 12.98 -10.20
CA GLN A 96 31.61 14.07 -9.22
C GLN A 96 30.31 14.87 -9.33
N SER A 97 29.74 15.25 -8.17
CA SER A 97 28.49 16.02 -8.04
C SER A 97 28.52 17.34 -8.82
N PRO A 98 27.51 17.62 -9.65
CA PRO A 98 27.11 18.99 -9.94
C PRO A 98 26.27 19.51 -8.77
N ASP A 99 26.49 20.76 -8.40
CA ASP A 99 25.71 21.54 -7.43
C ASP A 99 24.23 21.60 -7.86
N HIS A 100 23.35 20.85 -7.18
CA HIS A 100 21.92 20.83 -7.46
C HIS A 100 21.16 21.71 -6.46
N GLY A 101 20.86 22.94 -6.90
CA GLY A 101 19.59 23.60 -6.62
C GLY A 101 19.46 24.30 -5.27
N ARG A 102 19.93 25.55 -5.18
CA ARG A 102 19.39 26.51 -4.21
C ARG A 102 18.01 26.97 -4.68
N HIS A 103 17.02 26.96 -3.77
CA HIS A 103 15.79 27.71 -3.97
C HIS A 103 16.10 29.22 -4.06
N ALA A 104 15.27 29.97 -4.81
CA ALA A 104 15.44 31.42 -4.98
C ALA A 104 15.36 32.22 -3.66
N ASP A 105 14.97 31.59 -2.55
CA ASP A 105 14.87 32.18 -1.21
C ASP A 105 16.04 31.82 -0.27
N GLY A 106 17.05 31.09 -0.75
CA GLY A 106 18.24 30.73 0.04
C GLY A 106 18.01 29.70 1.15
N ARG A 107 16.84 29.06 1.23
CA ARG A 107 16.64 27.94 2.17
C ARG A 107 17.31 26.66 1.67
N GLU A 108 18.02 25.98 2.57
CA GLU A 108 18.48 24.62 2.33
C GLU A 108 17.29 23.71 1.99
N PRO A 109 17.41 22.82 0.99
CA PRO A 109 16.36 21.86 0.69
C PRO A 109 16.07 21.03 1.94
N ARG A 110 14.79 21.00 2.35
CA ARG A 110 14.35 20.21 3.51
C ARG A 110 14.78 18.75 3.31
N PRO A 111 15.30 18.08 4.35
CA PRO A 111 15.64 16.67 4.23
C PRO A 111 14.40 15.87 3.79
N VAL A 112 14.56 15.03 2.78
CA VAL A 112 13.54 14.12 2.20
C VAL A 112 13.12 13.02 3.20
N ARG A 113 13.49 13.18 4.47
CA ARG A 113 13.36 12.20 5.54
C ARG A 113 13.07 12.91 6.86
N MET A 114 12.19 12.33 7.67
CA MET A 114 11.96 12.68 9.07
C MET A 114 13.30 12.70 9.83
N SER A 115 13.61 13.80 10.51
CA SER A 115 14.84 13.90 11.31
C SER A 115 14.85 12.86 12.43
N ASP A 116 16.05 12.49 12.89
CA ASP A 116 16.19 11.47 13.95
C ASP A 116 15.51 11.91 15.26
N ASP A 117 15.59 13.20 15.61
CA ASP A 117 14.92 13.75 16.80
C ASP A 117 13.39 13.62 16.71
N VAL A 118 12.81 13.93 15.54
CA VAL A 118 11.37 13.81 15.31
C VAL A 118 10.96 12.33 15.29
N LEU A 119 11.78 11.45 14.72
CA LEU A 119 11.52 10.02 14.68
C LEU A 119 11.51 9.42 16.10
N GLU A 120 12.52 9.74 16.91
CA GLU A 120 12.60 9.27 18.29
C GLU A 120 11.45 9.83 19.13
N ALA A 121 11.14 11.13 19.01
CA ALA A 121 10.00 11.74 19.69
C ALA A 121 8.68 11.08 19.30
N TYR A 122 8.45 10.83 18.00
CA TYR A 122 7.27 10.12 17.51
C TYR A 122 7.15 8.72 18.13
N ILE A 123 8.23 7.94 18.11
CA ILE A 123 8.22 6.57 18.65
C ILE A 123 7.94 6.58 20.16
N ALA A 124 8.63 7.44 20.91
CA ALA A 124 8.45 7.54 22.35
C ALA A 124 7.02 7.98 22.72
N GLN A 125 6.51 9.02 22.06
CA GLN A 125 5.15 9.53 22.31
C GLN A 125 4.07 8.53 21.92
N HIS A 126 4.23 7.81 20.81
CA HIS A 126 3.25 6.79 20.39
C HIS A 126 3.19 5.63 21.39
N LEU A 127 4.36 5.14 21.85
CA LEU A 127 4.43 4.12 22.90
C LEU A 127 3.88 4.63 24.23
N GLU A 128 4.08 5.91 24.54
CA GLU A 128 3.57 6.53 25.76
C GLU A 128 2.05 6.66 25.78
N ALA A 129 1.47 7.11 24.67
CA ALA A 129 0.06 7.35 24.54
C ALA A 129 -0.76 6.07 24.29
N ALA A 130 -0.12 4.98 23.86
CA ALA A 130 -0.79 3.72 23.58
C ALA A 130 -1.51 3.16 24.83
N PRO A 131 -2.85 3.04 24.81
CA PRO A 131 -3.60 2.54 25.96
C PRO A 131 -3.53 1.02 26.11
N GLU A 132 -3.24 0.31 25.01
CA GLU A 132 -3.19 -1.15 24.95
C GLU A 132 -1.74 -1.66 24.94
N PRO A 133 -1.49 -2.90 25.42
CA PRO A 133 -0.16 -3.50 25.35
C PRO A 133 0.35 -3.73 23.92
N ASP A 134 -0.56 -3.97 22.95
CA ASP A 134 -0.18 -4.11 21.55
C ASP A 134 -0.17 -2.74 20.86
N VAL A 135 1.01 -2.29 20.43
CA VAL A 135 1.21 -0.97 19.80
C VAL A 135 1.58 -1.16 18.32
N LEU A 136 0.72 -0.69 17.42
CA LEU A 136 0.94 -0.77 15.98
C LEU A 136 1.57 0.51 15.44
N PHE A 137 2.69 0.36 14.75
CA PHE A 137 3.33 1.39 13.93
C PHE A 137 3.04 1.12 12.46
N SER A 138 2.65 2.15 11.72
CA SER A 138 2.35 2.05 10.29
C SER A 138 3.17 3.05 9.49
N TRP A 139 4.06 2.50 8.68
CA TRP A 139 4.99 3.22 7.83
C TRP A 139 4.42 3.34 6.43
N HIS A 140 4.11 4.57 6.05
CA HIS A 140 3.38 4.93 4.84
C HIS A 140 4.06 6.11 4.14
N GLY A 141 3.39 6.70 3.16
CA GLY A 141 3.73 7.99 2.58
C GLY A 141 4.87 7.97 1.58
N GLY A 142 4.65 8.66 0.45
CA GLY A 142 5.52 8.54 -0.70
C GLY A 142 5.76 7.06 -1.01
N GLU A 143 7.03 6.68 -1.11
CA GLU A 143 7.49 5.30 -1.00
C GLU A 143 8.42 5.14 0.22
N PRO A 144 7.98 4.46 1.30
CA PRO A 144 8.78 4.34 2.52
C PRO A 144 10.10 3.57 2.34
N THR A 145 10.15 2.62 1.40
CA THR A 145 11.38 1.84 1.14
C THR A 145 12.54 2.66 0.55
N LEU A 146 12.29 3.91 0.14
CA LEU A 146 13.36 4.85 -0.27
C LEU A 146 14.37 5.15 0.84
N LEU A 147 13.99 4.94 2.10
CA LEU A 147 14.86 5.22 3.25
C LEU A 147 15.86 4.09 3.55
N GLY A 148 15.74 2.94 2.87
CA GLY A 148 16.62 1.78 3.05
C GLY A 148 16.36 0.99 4.33
N VAL A 149 16.95 -0.20 4.41
CA VAL A 149 16.80 -1.12 5.55
C VAL A 149 17.41 -0.51 6.82
N GLU A 150 18.52 0.21 6.71
CA GLU A 150 19.24 0.82 7.83
C GLU A 150 18.38 1.82 8.60
N PHE A 151 17.47 2.52 7.91
CA PHE A 151 16.48 3.38 8.56
C PHE A 151 15.56 2.58 9.48
N TYR A 152 15.05 1.44 9.00
CA TYR A 152 14.11 0.63 9.75
C TYR A 152 14.78 -0.20 10.86
N GLU A 153 16.06 -0.55 10.72
CA GLU A 153 16.88 -1.06 11.84
C GLU A 153 16.91 -0.05 13.00
N ARG A 154 17.10 1.23 12.68
CA ARG A 154 17.08 2.31 13.68
C ARG A 154 15.70 2.48 14.31
N VAL A 155 14.65 2.44 13.51
CA VAL A 155 13.26 2.46 13.99
C VAL A 155 13.04 1.36 15.05
N VAL A 156 13.40 0.12 14.72
CA VAL A 156 13.20 -1.00 15.62
C VAL A 156 14.08 -0.86 16.88
N ALA A 157 15.32 -0.38 16.74
CA ALA A 157 16.18 -0.11 17.90
C ALA A 157 15.56 0.93 18.85
N LEU A 158 15.01 2.02 18.32
CA LEU A 158 14.31 3.05 19.10
C LEU A 158 13.05 2.48 19.76
N GLN A 159 12.24 1.69 19.04
CA GLN A 159 11.06 1.03 19.61
C GLN A 159 11.44 0.10 20.77
N ARG A 160 12.52 -0.68 20.64
CA ARG A 160 13.03 -1.56 21.71
C ARG A 160 13.54 -0.77 22.91
N ARG A 161 14.14 0.40 22.70
CA ARG A 161 14.65 1.30 23.75
C ARG A 161 13.52 1.95 24.55
N HIS A 162 12.46 2.41 23.88
CA HIS A 162 11.39 3.20 24.48
C HIS A 162 10.16 2.39 24.92
N ARG A 163 10.05 1.12 24.51
CA ARG A 163 8.91 0.27 24.92
C ARG A 163 8.85 0.15 26.45
N ARG A 164 7.64 0.30 26.99
CA ARG A 164 7.34 0.07 28.41
C ARG A 164 7.21 -1.42 28.68
N GLY A 165 7.37 -1.81 29.95
CA GLY A 165 7.17 -3.20 30.37
C GLY A 165 5.81 -3.73 29.95
N GLY A 166 5.78 -4.92 29.34
CA GLY A 166 4.54 -5.57 28.88
C GLY A 166 4.04 -5.13 27.49
N GLN A 167 4.60 -4.07 26.90
CA GLN A 167 4.24 -3.67 25.54
C GLN A 167 4.82 -4.61 24.48
N ARG A 168 4.05 -4.85 23.42
CA ARG A 168 4.43 -5.57 22.21
C ARG A 168 4.26 -4.64 21.02
N VAL A 169 5.32 -4.45 20.26
CA VAL A 169 5.33 -3.58 19.10
C VAL A 169 5.12 -4.41 17.84
N ALA A 170 4.18 -3.99 16.99
CA ALA A 170 3.99 -4.52 15.66
C ALA A 170 4.26 -3.42 14.62
N ASN A 171 4.90 -3.80 13.51
CA ASN A 171 5.20 -2.88 12.42
C ASN A 171 4.48 -3.31 11.13
N GLY A 172 3.89 -2.33 10.46
CA GLY A 172 3.33 -2.46 9.13
C GLY A 172 3.99 -1.47 8.17
N ILE A 173 4.35 -1.91 6.96
CA ILE A 173 4.88 -1.04 5.91
C ILE A 173 4.04 -1.16 4.64
N GLN A 174 3.59 -0.04 4.08
CA GLN A 174 2.89 -0.02 2.79
C GLN A 174 3.85 0.44 1.68
N THR A 175 4.05 -0.40 0.67
CA THR A 175 5.04 -0.19 -0.39
C THR A 175 4.45 -0.44 -1.77
N ASN A 176 5.03 0.20 -2.78
CA ASN A 176 4.83 -0.14 -4.19
C ASN A 176 5.62 -1.38 -4.65
N GLY A 177 6.53 -1.89 -3.81
CA GLY A 177 7.27 -3.14 -4.05
C GLY A 177 8.50 -3.01 -4.96
N VAL A 178 8.75 -1.85 -5.58
CA VAL A 178 9.83 -1.72 -6.57
C VAL A 178 11.22 -1.98 -5.99
N LEU A 179 11.43 -1.60 -4.73
CA LEU A 179 12.71 -1.72 -4.04
C LEU A 179 12.81 -2.95 -3.13
N ILE A 180 11.80 -3.83 -3.13
CA ILE A 180 11.81 -5.03 -2.29
C ILE A 180 12.69 -6.11 -2.93
N ASP A 181 13.83 -6.34 -2.31
CA ASP A 181 14.79 -7.40 -2.63
C ASP A 181 14.92 -8.40 -1.46
N ASP A 182 15.94 -9.26 -1.50
CA ASP A 182 16.15 -10.26 -0.45
C ASP A 182 16.68 -9.68 0.87
N ASP A 183 17.38 -8.54 0.84
CA ASP A 183 17.82 -7.86 2.06
C ASP A 183 16.62 -7.27 2.80
N TRP A 184 15.71 -6.62 2.07
CA TRP A 184 14.41 -6.21 2.59
C TRP A 184 13.63 -7.39 3.16
N CYS A 185 13.49 -8.49 2.41
CA CYS A 185 12.71 -9.63 2.87
C CYS A 185 13.29 -10.26 4.14
N ARG A 186 14.62 -10.38 4.25
CA ARG A 186 15.30 -10.87 5.46
C ARG A 186 15.03 -9.97 6.66
N PHE A 187 15.14 -8.65 6.48
CA PHE A 187 14.84 -7.68 7.53
C PHE A 187 13.39 -7.78 7.99
N LEU A 188 12.44 -7.71 7.05
CA LEU A 188 11.01 -7.73 7.33
C LEU A 188 10.58 -9.03 8.03
N ALA A 189 11.12 -10.18 7.61
CA ALA A 189 10.86 -11.47 8.25
C ALA A 189 11.41 -11.51 9.68
N ARG A 190 12.68 -11.12 9.88
CA ARG A 190 13.31 -11.14 11.20
C ARG A 190 12.60 -10.24 12.21
N GLU A 191 12.16 -9.07 11.74
CA GLU A 191 11.48 -8.08 12.59
C GLU A 191 9.95 -8.21 12.59
N ASN A 192 9.41 -9.28 12.00
CA ASN A 192 7.98 -9.60 11.93
C ASN A 192 7.11 -8.45 11.40
N PHE A 193 7.59 -7.76 10.36
CA PHE A 193 6.81 -6.73 9.68
C PHE A 193 5.68 -7.36 8.87
N HIS A 194 4.54 -6.67 8.82
CA HIS A 194 3.49 -6.92 7.85
C HIS A 194 3.69 -5.99 6.65
N VAL A 195 3.49 -6.50 5.45
CA VAL A 195 3.64 -5.72 4.21
C VAL A 195 2.31 -5.51 3.52
N GLY A 196 2.05 -4.27 3.14
CA GLY A 196 0.94 -3.87 2.29
C GLY A 196 1.51 -3.57 0.92
N LEU A 197 1.31 -4.46 -0.03
CA LEU A 197 1.89 -4.35 -1.35
C LEU A 197 0.87 -3.86 -2.36
N SER A 198 1.19 -2.76 -3.03
CA SER A 198 0.30 -2.19 -4.04
C SER A 198 0.36 -2.95 -5.38
N LEU A 199 -0.78 -3.52 -5.81
CA LEU A 199 -0.89 -4.25 -7.08
C LEU A 199 -2.35 -4.24 -7.59
N ASP A 200 -2.61 -3.48 -8.66
CA ASP A 200 -3.97 -3.23 -9.16
C ASP A 200 -4.53 -4.30 -10.12
N GLY A 201 -3.92 -5.49 -10.17
CA GLY A 201 -4.32 -6.60 -11.06
C GLY A 201 -3.32 -6.88 -12.18
N PRO A 202 -3.77 -7.53 -13.29
CA PRO A 202 -2.95 -7.83 -14.47
C PRO A 202 -2.19 -6.62 -15.03
N ALA A 203 -1.11 -6.89 -15.78
CA ALA A 203 -0.16 -5.88 -16.24
C ALA A 203 -0.78 -4.71 -17.01
N ASP A 204 -1.70 -4.98 -17.92
CA ASP A 204 -2.42 -3.97 -18.71
C ASP A 204 -3.30 -3.04 -17.84
N LEU A 205 -3.89 -3.58 -16.78
CA LEU A 205 -4.71 -2.81 -15.84
C LEU A 205 -3.83 -2.04 -14.84
N HIS A 206 -2.79 -2.68 -14.29
CA HIS A 206 -1.85 -2.05 -13.37
C HIS A 206 -1.07 -0.91 -14.03
N ASN A 207 -0.48 -1.17 -15.19
CA ASN A 207 0.37 -0.19 -15.89
C ASN A 207 -0.43 0.97 -16.50
N ALA A 208 -1.77 0.87 -16.54
CA ALA A 208 -2.62 1.99 -16.97
C ALA A 208 -2.45 3.23 -16.09
N TYR A 209 -2.15 3.03 -14.80
CA TYR A 209 -2.02 4.11 -13.83
C TYR A 209 -0.74 4.06 -13.01
N ARG A 210 -0.18 2.88 -12.73
CA ARG A 210 1.08 2.75 -12.00
C ARG A 210 2.22 2.62 -12.99
N VAL A 211 3.01 3.69 -13.09
CA VAL A 211 4.15 3.79 -14.01
C VAL A 211 5.37 4.32 -13.28
N THR A 212 6.55 4.01 -13.81
CA THR A 212 7.80 4.61 -13.33
C THR A 212 7.81 6.12 -13.59
N ARG A 213 8.74 6.86 -12.96
CA ARG A 213 8.92 8.29 -13.27
C ARG A 213 9.20 8.60 -14.74
N GLY A 214 9.75 7.64 -15.48
CA GLY A 214 9.95 7.74 -16.94
C GLY A 214 8.74 7.32 -17.78
N GLY A 215 7.57 7.05 -17.17
CA GLY A 215 6.37 6.60 -17.85
C GLY A 215 6.36 5.12 -18.24
N GLY A 216 7.36 4.34 -17.82
CA GLY A 216 7.47 2.92 -18.14
C GLY A 216 6.59 2.02 -17.28
N ALA A 217 6.39 0.78 -17.73
CA ALA A 217 5.65 -0.25 -17.00
C ALA A 217 6.30 -0.57 -15.63
N SER A 218 5.48 -0.69 -14.59
CA SER A 218 5.93 -1.03 -13.23
C SER A 218 5.42 -2.36 -12.69
N HIS A 219 4.53 -3.07 -13.40
CA HIS A 219 3.84 -4.26 -12.87
C HIS A 219 4.76 -5.43 -12.51
N ALA A 220 5.84 -5.65 -13.25
CA ALA A 220 6.71 -6.81 -13.02
C ALA A 220 7.43 -6.75 -11.66
N GLN A 221 7.67 -5.54 -11.16
CA GLN A 221 8.37 -5.27 -9.92
C GLN A 221 7.57 -5.71 -8.67
N PRO A 222 6.33 -5.24 -8.42
CA PRO A 222 5.52 -5.72 -7.30
C PRO A 222 5.18 -7.21 -7.42
N VAL A 223 5.04 -7.77 -8.62
CA VAL A 223 4.87 -9.24 -8.76
C VAL A 223 6.08 -9.99 -8.21
N ARG A 224 7.31 -9.61 -8.60
CA ARG A 224 8.54 -10.20 -8.06
C ARG A 224 8.69 -9.96 -6.57
N ALA A 225 8.33 -8.76 -6.08
CA ALA A 225 8.36 -8.44 -4.67
C ALA A 225 7.43 -9.37 -3.87
N PHE A 226 6.20 -9.59 -4.35
CA PHE A 226 5.24 -10.48 -3.71
C PHE A 226 5.77 -11.91 -3.61
N GLU A 227 6.36 -12.43 -4.69
CA GLU A 227 6.94 -13.77 -4.72
C GLU A 227 8.11 -13.92 -3.73
N ARG A 228 8.99 -12.91 -3.65
CA ARG A 228 10.09 -12.88 -2.67
C ARG A 228 9.58 -12.82 -1.24
N LEU A 229 8.66 -11.89 -0.93
CA LEU A 229 8.04 -11.77 0.39
C LEU A 229 7.45 -13.12 0.83
N ARG A 230 6.73 -13.79 -0.08
CA ARG A 230 6.18 -15.12 0.18
C ARG A 230 7.25 -16.19 0.41
N ALA A 231 8.32 -16.20 -0.39
CA ALA A 231 9.43 -17.14 -0.24
C ALA A 231 10.15 -17.00 1.11
N HIS A 232 10.22 -15.78 1.64
CA HIS A 232 10.79 -15.48 2.97
C HIS A 232 9.77 -15.57 4.12
N GLY A 233 8.51 -15.96 3.83
CA GLY A 233 7.47 -16.10 4.85
C GLY A 233 6.96 -14.77 5.44
N VAL A 234 7.20 -13.64 4.76
CA VAL A 234 6.73 -12.32 5.21
C VAL A 234 5.21 -12.20 4.96
N PRO A 235 4.39 -11.89 5.98
CA PRO A 235 2.96 -11.64 5.79
C PRO A 235 2.74 -10.45 4.84
N CYS A 236 1.97 -10.67 3.77
CA CYS A 236 1.73 -9.67 2.74
C CYS A 236 0.25 -9.61 2.35
N GLU A 237 -0.35 -8.43 2.51
CA GLU A 237 -1.67 -8.06 1.99
C GLU A 237 -1.49 -7.34 0.65
N ILE A 238 -2.28 -7.70 -0.36
CA ILE A 238 -2.35 -6.96 -1.62
C ILE A 238 -3.36 -5.82 -1.49
N LEU A 239 -2.94 -4.61 -1.82
CA LEU A 239 -3.80 -3.44 -1.94
C LEU A 239 -4.01 -3.15 -3.43
N CYS A 240 -5.23 -3.36 -3.91
CA CYS A 240 -5.64 -3.12 -5.29
C CYS A 240 -6.50 -1.86 -5.33
N VAL A 241 -6.01 -0.81 -5.98
CA VAL A 241 -6.84 0.37 -6.29
C VAL A 241 -7.79 -0.01 -7.43
N VAL A 242 -9.08 0.15 -7.20
CA VAL A 242 -10.14 -0.09 -8.19
C VAL A 242 -10.43 1.23 -8.89
N HIS A 243 -10.21 1.28 -10.20
CA HIS A 243 -10.33 2.45 -11.07
C HIS A 243 -11.27 2.16 -12.25
N ASP A 244 -11.61 3.18 -13.02
CA ASP A 244 -12.52 3.16 -14.18
C ASP A 244 -12.31 2.01 -15.19
N ARG A 245 -11.08 1.51 -15.32
CA ARG A 245 -10.72 0.36 -16.18
C ARG A 245 -10.91 -0.97 -15.49
N ASN A 246 -10.24 -1.23 -14.36
CA ASN A 246 -10.22 -2.56 -13.74
C ASN A 246 -11.54 -2.92 -13.05
N VAL A 247 -12.39 -1.93 -12.72
CA VAL A 247 -13.74 -2.15 -12.19
C VAL A 247 -14.62 -2.99 -13.14
N ARG A 248 -14.33 -2.94 -14.45
CA ARG A 248 -15.08 -3.66 -15.50
C ARG A 248 -14.68 -5.13 -15.62
N GLU A 249 -13.61 -5.55 -14.94
CA GLU A 249 -13.03 -6.89 -15.06
C GLU A 249 -12.82 -7.57 -13.69
N PRO A 250 -13.84 -7.61 -12.79
CA PRO A 250 -13.69 -8.05 -11.40
C PRO A 250 -13.09 -9.45 -11.26
N ILE A 251 -13.62 -10.41 -12.01
CA ILE A 251 -13.19 -11.80 -11.95
C ILE A 251 -11.76 -11.97 -12.48
N ARG A 252 -11.35 -11.18 -13.48
CA ARG A 252 -9.99 -11.23 -14.04
C ARG A 252 -8.97 -10.70 -13.03
N VAL A 253 -9.28 -9.59 -12.35
CA VAL A 253 -8.46 -9.03 -11.27
C VAL A 253 -8.36 -10.03 -10.12
N TYR A 254 -9.49 -10.52 -9.62
CA TYR A 254 -9.53 -11.45 -8.49
C TYR A 254 -8.77 -12.75 -8.77
N ARG A 255 -9.04 -13.40 -9.91
CA ARG A 255 -8.38 -14.65 -10.28
C ARG A 255 -6.88 -14.47 -10.54
N PHE A 256 -6.45 -13.31 -11.06
CA PHE A 256 -5.03 -12.99 -11.18
C PHE A 256 -4.34 -12.96 -9.81
N LEU A 257 -4.88 -12.18 -8.86
CA LEU A 257 -4.32 -12.08 -7.51
C LEU A 257 -4.33 -13.42 -6.78
N LYS A 258 -5.42 -14.17 -6.90
CA LYS A 258 -5.55 -15.54 -6.38
C LYS A 258 -4.51 -16.49 -6.99
N LYS A 259 -4.34 -16.47 -8.32
CA LYS A 259 -3.35 -17.31 -9.02
C LYS A 259 -1.93 -16.95 -8.62
N LEU A 260 -1.65 -15.67 -8.38
CA LEU A 260 -0.37 -15.21 -7.85
C LEU A 260 -0.09 -15.77 -6.45
N GLY A 261 -1.13 -16.18 -5.71
CA GLY A 261 -1.03 -16.78 -4.38
C GLY A 261 -1.40 -15.85 -3.23
N ALA A 262 -2.01 -14.69 -3.52
CA ALA A 262 -2.47 -13.76 -2.50
C ALA A 262 -3.60 -14.37 -1.66
N ARG A 263 -3.45 -14.24 -0.33
CA ARG A 263 -4.41 -14.74 0.67
C ARG A 263 -5.09 -13.62 1.47
N GLU A 264 -4.62 -12.39 1.30
CA GLU A 264 -5.14 -11.19 1.96
C GLU A 264 -5.19 -10.10 0.89
N MET A 265 -6.38 -9.56 0.66
CA MET A 265 -6.67 -8.61 -0.40
C MET A 265 -7.55 -7.47 0.12
N ALA A 266 -7.19 -6.24 -0.20
CA ALA A 266 -8.01 -5.06 -0.04
C ALA A 266 -8.29 -4.44 -1.41
N PHE A 267 -9.56 -4.19 -1.70
CA PHE A 267 -10.00 -3.45 -2.88
C PHE A 267 -10.36 -2.03 -2.45
N LEU A 268 -9.65 -1.05 -2.97
CA LEU A 268 -9.74 0.35 -2.56
C LEU A 268 -10.33 1.16 -3.71
N PRO A 269 -11.55 1.70 -3.61
CA PRO A 269 -12.13 2.46 -4.70
C PRO A 269 -11.33 3.76 -4.91
N LEU A 270 -10.93 4.03 -6.15
CA LEU A 270 -10.38 5.32 -6.52
C LEU A 270 -11.50 6.35 -6.44
N VAL A 271 -11.31 7.33 -5.56
CA VAL A 271 -12.17 8.51 -5.44
C VAL A 271 -11.25 9.73 -5.42
N GLN A 272 -11.17 10.42 -6.55
CA GLN A 272 -10.37 11.63 -6.69
C GLN A 272 -11.31 12.83 -6.87
N PRO A 273 -11.40 13.74 -5.88
CA PRO A 273 -12.30 14.88 -5.96
C PRO A 273 -11.84 15.88 -7.01
N VAL A 274 -12.80 16.55 -7.65
CA VAL A 274 -12.57 17.77 -8.44
C VAL A 274 -12.85 18.95 -7.52
N LEU A 275 -11.81 19.72 -7.18
CA LEU A 275 -11.84 20.70 -6.09
C LEU A 275 -12.94 21.78 -6.23
N ASP A 276 -13.37 22.08 -7.46
CA ASP A 276 -14.35 23.14 -7.77
C ASP A 276 -15.75 22.62 -8.16
N VAL A 277 -15.97 21.30 -8.09
CA VAL A 277 -17.27 20.70 -8.42
C VAL A 277 -17.78 19.96 -7.18
N PRO A 278 -18.82 20.47 -6.48
CA PRO A 278 -19.39 19.80 -5.32
C PRO A 278 -19.82 18.36 -5.65
N GLY A 279 -19.25 17.38 -4.95
CA GLY A 279 -19.48 15.96 -5.23
C GLY A 279 -18.88 15.46 -6.56
N GLY A 280 -18.18 16.31 -7.30
CA GLY A 280 -17.51 15.97 -8.54
C GLY A 280 -16.26 15.14 -8.29
N VAL A 281 -16.09 14.10 -9.10
CA VAL A 281 -14.93 13.22 -9.08
C VAL A 281 -14.36 13.10 -10.48
N THR A 282 -13.07 12.75 -10.58
CA THR A 282 -12.42 12.62 -11.89
C THR A 282 -12.95 11.38 -12.65
N PRO A 283 -12.82 11.32 -13.99
CA PRO A 283 -13.27 10.18 -14.80
C PRO A 283 -12.65 8.84 -14.42
N GLU A 284 -11.45 8.86 -13.82
CA GLU A 284 -10.74 7.67 -13.35
C GLU A 284 -11.38 7.09 -12.07
N SER A 285 -12.15 7.90 -11.34
CA SER A 285 -12.84 7.51 -10.12
C SER A 285 -13.96 6.52 -10.42
N VAL A 286 -14.23 5.63 -9.47
CA VAL A 286 -15.24 4.59 -9.65
C VAL A 286 -16.57 5.02 -9.06
N SER A 287 -17.64 4.87 -9.84
CA SER A 287 -19.00 5.09 -9.33
C SER A 287 -19.39 4.06 -8.28
N ALA A 288 -20.24 4.44 -7.31
CA ALA A 288 -20.70 3.52 -6.27
C ALA A 288 -21.38 2.27 -6.85
N ALA A 289 -22.17 2.40 -7.91
CA ALA A 289 -22.83 1.28 -8.58
C ALA A 289 -21.82 0.30 -9.20
N ALA A 290 -20.86 0.80 -10.00
CA ALA A 290 -19.84 -0.04 -10.61
C ALA A 290 -18.94 -0.71 -9.56
N TYR A 291 -18.62 -0.01 -8.46
CA TYR A 291 -17.86 -0.62 -7.36
C TYR A 291 -18.67 -1.72 -6.66
N GLY A 292 -19.97 -1.51 -6.45
CA GLY A 292 -20.87 -2.54 -5.93
C GLY A 292 -20.94 -3.78 -6.82
N GLU A 293 -21.10 -3.61 -8.13
CA GLU A 293 -21.09 -4.71 -9.11
C GLU A 293 -19.76 -5.46 -9.10
N PHE A 294 -18.63 -4.75 -9.04
CA PHE A 294 -17.30 -5.33 -8.93
C PHE A 294 -17.18 -6.21 -7.69
N LEU A 295 -17.62 -5.72 -6.53
CA LEU A 295 -17.57 -6.46 -5.28
C LEU A 295 -18.51 -7.66 -5.26
N CYS A 296 -19.75 -7.53 -5.75
CA CYS A 296 -20.71 -8.62 -5.82
C CYS A 296 -20.17 -9.76 -6.70
N ALA A 297 -19.63 -9.45 -7.87
CA ALA A 297 -19.05 -10.46 -8.76
C ALA A 297 -17.91 -11.24 -8.08
N ILE A 298 -17.02 -10.55 -7.34
CA ILE A 298 -15.96 -11.22 -6.57
C ILE A 298 -16.52 -12.00 -5.39
N PHE A 299 -17.53 -11.47 -4.70
CA PHE A 299 -18.16 -12.11 -3.55
C PHE A 299 -18.78 -13.46 -3.94
N ASP A 300 -19.49 -13.53 -5.06
CA ASP A 300 -20.13 -14.76 -5.55
C ASP A 300 -19.10 -15.88 -5.77
N GLU A 301 -17.96 -15.58 -6.40
CA GLU A 301 -16.88 -16.57 -6.54
C GLU A 301 -16.20 -16.90 -5.21
N TRP A 302 -15.91 -15.88 -4.40
CA TRP A 302 -15.20 -16.01 -3.13
C TRP A 302 -15.98 -16.82 -2.10
N VAL A 303 -17.28 -16.56 -1.93
CA VAL A 303 -18.11 -17.18 -0.89
C VAL A 303 -18.25 -18.69 -1.11
N GLU A 304 -18.34 -19.11 -2.37
CA GLU A 304 -18.47 -20.51 -2.74
C GLU A 304 -17.15 -21.29 -2.61
N ARG A 305 -16.02 -20.67 -2.97
CA ARG A 305 -14.76 -21.40 -3.24
C ARG A 305 -13.63 -21.07 -2.28
N ASP A 306 -13.59 -19.84 -1.77
CA ASP A 306 -12.37 -19.27 -1.21
C ASP A 306 -12.52 -18.68 0.20
N ARG A 307 -13.74 -18.56 0.74
CA ARG A 307 -14.02 -17.91 2.05
C ARG A 307 -13.17 -18.40 3.23
N ALA A 308 -12.72 -19.66 3.18
CA ALA A 308 -11.89 -20.26 4.24
C ALA A 308 -10.37 -20.05 4.02
N ARG A 309 -9.95 -19.56 2.85
CA ARG A 309 -8.56 -19.52 2.39
C ARG A 309 -8.05 -18.11 2.09
N ILE A 310 -8.93 -17.24 1.60
CA ILE A 310 -8.60 -15.88 1.17
C ILE A 310 -9.44 -14.92 2.01
N ALA A 311 -8.78 -13.98 2.67
CA ALA A 311 -9.43 -12.86 3.34
C ALA A 311 -9.55 -11.70 2.36
N VAL A 312 -10.77 -11.18 2.20
CA VAL A 312 -11.05 -9.97 1.44
C VAL A 312 -11.58 -8.94 2.42
N GLN A 313 -10.83 -7.84 2.61
CA GLN A 313 -11.03 -6.90 3.71
C GLN A 313 -12.49 -6.42 3.83
N ILE A 314 -13.08 -5.98 2.73
CA ILE A 314 -14.43 -5.42 2.73
C ILE A 314 -15.50 -6.49 3.04
N PHE A 315 -15.31 -7.75 2.64
CA PHE A 315 -16.24 -8.84 2.95
C PHE A 315 -16.16 -9.21 4.44
N ASP A 316 -14.95 -9.25 5.00
CA ASP A 316 -14.79 -9.42 6.44
C ASP A 316 -15.49 -8.28 7.19
N GLU A 317 -15.31 -7.04 6.73
CA GLU A 317 -15.84 -5.83 7.35
C GLU A 317 -17.37 -5.77 7.39
N VAL A 318 -18.05 -6.10 6.29
CA VAL A 318 -19.53 -6.12 6.23
C VAL A 318 -20.15 -7.22 7.10
N THR A 319 -19.40 -8.29 7.43
CA THR A 319 -19.90 -9.36 8.31
C THR A 319 -19.75 -9.05 9.80
N ARG A 320 -19.01 -8.00 10.17
CA ARG A 320 -18.76 -7.67 11.59
C ARG A 320 -20.04 -7.31 12.36
N PRO A 321 -20.94 -6.43 11.85
CA PRO A 321 -22.15 -6.07 12.59
C PRO A 321 -23.07 -7.27 12.83
N ALA A 322 -23.16 -8.20 11.87
CA ALA A 322 -23.91 -9.44 12.01
C ALA A 322 -23.38 -10.36 13.13
N ARG A 323 -22.16 -10.11 13.62
CA ARG A 323 -21.53 -10.81 14.75
C ARG A 323 -21.53 -9.98 16.04
N GLY A 324 -22.25 -8.85 16.07
CA GLY A 324 -22.25 -7.92 17.21
C GLY A 324 -20.94 -7.15 17.40
N LEU A 325 -20.09 -7.08 16.37
CA LEU A 325 -18.82 -6.37 16.39
C LEU A 325 -18.95 -5.03 15.68
N SER A 326 -18.37 -3.97 16.26
CA SER A 326 -18.22 -2.68 15.58
C SER A 326 -17.24 -2.78 14.41
N HIS A 327 -17.39 -1.89 13.43
CA HIS A 327 -16.50 -1.78 12.27
C HIS A 327 -15.03 -1.57 12.68
N SER A 328 -14.11 -2.28 12.01
CA SER A 328 -12.67 -2.09 12.20
C SER A 328 -12.14 -0.92 11.37
N LEU A 329 -12.64 -0.73 10.16
CA LEU A 329 -12.17 0.34 9.28
C LEU A 329 -12.88 1.65 9.57
N CYS A 330 -12.11 2.75 9.56
CA CYS A 330 -12.61 4.09 9.85
C CYS A 330 -13.80 4.49 8.96
N ILE A 331 -13.73 4.19 7.66
CA ILE A 331 -14.74 4.60 6.66
C ILE A 331 -16.13 3.99 6.86
N TYR A 332 -16.25 2.93 7.66
CA TYR A 332 -17.55 2.30 7.98
C TYR A 332 -18.02 2.62 9.40
N ARG A 333 -17.26 3.41 10.17
CA ARG A 333 -17.70 3.87 11.49
C ARG A 333 -18.60 5.08 11.33
N GLU A 334 -19.57 5.18 12.23
CA GLU A 334 -20.50 6.30 12.31
C GLU A 334 -19.79 7.64 12.58
N THR A 335 -18.70 7.59 13.35
CA THR A 335 -17.93 8.77 13.73
C THR A 335 -16.47 8.61 13.33
N CYS A 336 -15.92 9.66 12.70
CA CYS A 336 -14.48 9.85 12.63
C CYS A 336 -13.94 10.02 14.05
N GLY A 337 -12.78 9.42 14.32
CA GLY A 337 -12.07 9.52 15.60
C GLY A 337 -11.14 10.71 15.60
#